data_AF-A0A9W4UYZ5-F1
#
_entry.id   AF-A0A9W4UYZ5-F1
#
_cell.length_a   1.000
_cell.length_b   1.000
_cell.length_c   1.000
_cell.angle_alpha   90.00
_cell.angle_beta   90.00
_cell.angle_gamma   90.00
#
_symmetry.space_group_name_H-M   'P 1'
#
loop_
_entity.id
_entity.type
_entity.pdbx_description
1 polymer ?
#
loop_
_entity_poly.entity_id
_entity_poly.type
_entity_poly.pdbx_seq_one_letter_code
_entity_poly.pdbx_strand_id
1 'polypeptide(L)'
;MSGQEMSPGYACAPYLHTHGSVELKESWMSSGDVEGLYFATGTFSPEIRRYFADTANHYLLAKFSDAGAAREFLGRSCQAKTSFVFGVRTGLFYREVRGGTNSVSVYYVEYAPDPADVQEIANLTVRREKVSAASLCTMSTFSPEPARFEFPYSENIVVAEVASEKGHQSVKKYCEQMLRDANRRGLAMTGMLSLSILDRLKG
;
A
#
# COMPACT_ATOMS: atom_id res chain seq x y z
N MET A 1 -26.40 15.00 -1.95
CA MET A 1 -25.92 14.18 -0.82
C MET A 1 -25.80 12.75 -1.32
N SER A 2 -24.67 12.41 -1.93
CA SER A 2 -24.30 11.03 -2.25
C SER A 2 -23.67 10.44 -0.98
N GLY A 3 -24.21 9.33 -0.47
CA GLY A 3 -23.56 8.60 0.61
C GLY A 3 -22.16 8.22 0.15
N GLN A 4 -21.14 8.76 0.80
CA GLN A 4 -19.77 8.39 0.54
C GLN A 4 -19.60 7.01 1.20
N GLU A 5 -19.54 5.95 0.40
CA GLU A 5 -19.24 4.61 0.91
C GLU A 5 -17.89 4.68 1.64
N MET A 6 -17.89 4.34 2.92
CA MET A 6 -16.69 4.15 3.72
C MET A 6 -15.92 2.99 3.09
N SER A 7 -14.79 3.29 2.44
CA SER A 7 -13.98 2.29 1.77
C SER A 7 -12.75 2.01 2.64
N PRO A 8 -12.49 0.77 3.07
CA PRO A 8 -11.30 0.48 3.85
C PRO A 8 -10.05 0.74 3.02
N GLY A 9 -8.90 0.85 3.66
CA GLY A 9 -7.69 1.17 2.93
C GLY A 9 -6.43 1.12 3.75
N TYR A 10 -5.36 1.61 3.13
CA TYR A 10 -4.05 1.73 3.76
C TYR A 10 -3.59 3.17 3.64
N ALA A 11 -2.95 3.70 4.67
CA ALA A 11 -2.20 4.94 4.56
C ALA A 11 -0.74 4.70 4.94
N CYS A 12 0.16 5.28 4.15
CA CYS A 12 1.60 5.25 4.36
C CYS A 12 2.07 6.67 4.57
N ALA A 13 2.41 7.02 5.81
CA ALA A 13 2.94 8.34 6.14
C ALA A 13 4.42 8.25 6.51
N PRO A 14 5.29 9.14 6.00
CA PRO A 14 6.69 9.17 6.38
C PRO A 14 6.89 9.29 7.89
N TYR A 15 7.77 8.46 8.46
CA TYR A 15 8.20 8.58 9.85
C TYR A 15 9.62 9.12 9.89
N LEU A 16 9.74 10.43 10.11
CA LEU A 16 11.01 11.16 10.05
C LEU A 16 11.61 11.42 11.44
N HIS A 17 11.01 10.87 12.50
CA HIS A 17 11.36 11.17 13.89
C HIS A 17 11.30 12.66 14.25
N THR A 18 10.53 13.44 13.48
CA THR A 18 10.18 14.82 13.78
C THR A 18 8.99 14.86 14.73
N HIS A 19 8.79 15.99 15.40
CA HIS A 19 7.63 16.22 16.27
C HIS A 19 6.31 15.88 15.56
N GLY A 20 6.10 16.41 14.35
CA GLY A 20 4.88 16.12 13.58
C GLY A 20 4.69 14.65 13.18
N SER A 21 5.78 13.89 12.96
CA SER A 21 5.66 12.44 12.68
C SER A 21 5.37 11.62 13.94
N VAL A 22 5.81 12.08 15.11
CA VAL A 22 5.49 11.48 16.41
C VAL A 22 4.05 11.77 16.79
N GLU A 23 3.59 13.01 16.65
CA GLU A 23 2.18 13.37 16.90
C GLU A 23 1.21 12.59 16.00
N LEU A 24 1.56 12.43 14.72
CA LEU A 24 0.81 11.60 13.78
C LEU A 24 0.69 10.15 14.28
N LYS A 25 1.80 9.57 14.74
CA LYS A 25 1.83 8.21 15.30
C LYS A 25 0.88 8.08 16.49
N GLU A 26 0.98 8.98 17.47
CA GLU A 26 0.14 8.95 18.67
C GLU A 26 -1.34 9.15 18.33
N SER A 27 -1.64 10.05 17.39
CA SER A 27 -3.00 10.24 16.89
C SER A 27 -3.56 8.95 16.26
N TRP A 28 -2.80 8.30 15.38
CA TRP A 28 -3.23 7.05 14.75
C TRP A 28 -3.34 5.88 15.75
N MET A 29 -2.49 5.83 16.77
CA MET A 29 -2.61 4.85 17.86
C MET A 29 -3.94 5.01 18.61
N SER A 30 -4.37 6.25 18.87
CA SER A 30 -5.61 6.53 19.60
C SER A 30 -6.89 6.48 18.76
N SER A 31 -6.78 6.53 17.43
CA SER A 31 -7.95 6.61 16.53
C SER A 31 -8.73 5.30 16.43
N GLY A 32 -10.07 5.37 16.47
CA GLY A 32 -10.95 4.24 16.21
C GLY A 32 -10.98 3.77 14.75
N ASP A 33 -10.58 4.64 13.81
CA ASP A 33 -10.60 4.34 12.37
C ASP A 33 -9.37 3.54 11.91
N VAL A 34 -8.35 3.44 12.76
CA VAL A 34 -7.12 2.68 12.50
C VAL A 34 -7.24 1.28 13.09
N GLU A 35 -7.45 0.29 12.25
CA GLU A 35 -7.56 -1.13 12.62
C GLU A 35 -6.19 -1.77 12.90
N GLY A 36 -5.13 -1.28 12.24
CA GLY A 36 -3.78 -1.77 12.44
C GLY A 36 -2.76 -0.70 12.14
N LEU A 37 -1.69 -0.64 12.92
CA LEU A 37 -0.62 0.33 12.75
C LEU A 37 0.74 -0.36 12.85
N TYR A 38 1.60 -0.07 11.90
CA TYR A 38 2.88 -0.73 11.71
C TYR A 38 3.98 0.30 11.44
N PHE A 39 5.16 0.03 11.98
CA PHE A 39 6.39 0.71 11.57
C PHE A 39 7.06 -0.12 10.47
N ALA A 40 7.33 0.48 9.31
CA ALA A 40 7.82 -0.24 8.14
C ALA A 40 8.95 0.49 7.41
N THR A 41 9.83 -0.27 6.75
CA THR A 41 10.78 0.26 5.78
C THR A 41 10.19 0.21 4.38
N GLY A 42 10.19 1.34 3.68
CA GLY A 42 9.72 1.47 2.31
C GLY A 42 10.84 1.33 1.28
N THR A 43 10.61 0.52 0.25
CA THR A 43 11.48 0.40 -0.92
C THR A 43 10.68 0.70 -2.18
N PHE A 44 11.06 1.75 -2.89
CA PHE A 44 10.42 2.19 -4.13
C PHE A 44 11.16 1.66 -5.35
N SER A 45 10.40 1.29 -6.38
CA SER A 45 10.94 0.92 -7.68
C SER A 45 11.63 2.12 -8.37
N PRO A 46 12.61 1.90 -9.24
CA PRO A 46 13.26 2.99 -9.98
C PRO A 46 12.28 3.82 -10.83
N GLU A 47 11.25 3.17 -11.37
CA GLU A 47 10.28 3.75 -12.29
C GLU A 47 9.43 4.82 -11.60
N ILE A 48 9.04 4.59 -10.34
CA ILE A 48 8.14 5.48 -9.61
C ILE A 48 8.84 6.72 -9.04
N ARG A 49 10.17 6.71 -8.92
CA ARG A 49 10.95 7.84 -8.38
C ARG A 49 10.81 9.13 -9.19
N ARG A 50 10.42 9.03 -10.46
CA ARG A 50 10.15 10.20 -11.31
C ARG A 50 8.85 10.92 -10.94
N TYR A 51 7.91 10.20 -10.32
CA TYR A 51 6.62 10.73 -9.88
C TYR A 51 6.66 11.17 -8.42
N PHE A 52 7.47 10.52 -7.59
CA PHE A 52 7.60 10.81 -6.16
C PHE A 52 9.08 10.96 -5.78
N ALA A 53 9.61 12.19 -5.94
CA ALA A 53 11.01 12.48 -5.68
C ALA A 53 11.36 12.42 -4.18
N ASP A 54 10.41 12.76 -3.30
CA ASP A 54 10.62 12.90 -1.85
C ASP A 54 10.06 11.72 -1.05
N THR A 55 10.60 10.53 -1.33
CA THR A 55 10.28 9.31 -0.57
C THR A 55 11.13 9.18 0.71
N ALA A 56 10.56 8.52 1.72
CA ALA A 56 11.23 8.22 2.99
C ALA A 56 11.78 6.79 3.01
N ASN A 57 12.67 6.50 3.95
CA ASN A 57 13.09 5.11 4.23
C ASN A 57 12.12 4.43 5.18
N HIS A 58 11.54 5.18 6.12
CA HIS A 58 10.64 4.66 7.15
C HIS A 58 9.26 5.29 7.02
N TYR A 59 8.24 4.45 7.23
CA TYR A 59 6.83 4.82 7.13
C TYR A 59 6.06 4.24 8.31
N LEU A 60 5.05 4.99 8.76
CA LEU A 60 3.89 4.44 9.45
C LEU A 60 2.96 3.89 8.38
N LEU A 61 2.73 2.59 8.41
CA LEU A 61 1.72 1.92 7.60
C LEU A 61 0.51 1.67 8.50
N ALA A 62 -0.61 2.29 8.15
CA ALA A 62 -1.87 2.13 8.87
C ALA A 62 -2.91 1.47 7.96
N LYS A 63 -3.69 0.55 8.53
CA LYS A 63 -4.89 -0.01 7.91
C LYS A 63 -6.09 0.73 8.48
N PHE A 64 -6.88 1.32 7.60
CA PHE A 64 -8.03 2.15 7.94
C PHE A 64 -9.33 1.45 7.57
N SER A 65 -10.34 1.59 8.44
CA SER A 65 -11.72 1.22 8.13
C SER A 65 -12.35 2.16 7.10
N ASP A 66 -11.90 3.43 7.07
CA ASP A 66 -12.27 4.43 6.06
C ASP A 66 -11.05 5.19 5.51
N ALA A 67 -10.77 4.99 4.23
CA ALA A 67 -9.75 5.71 3.48
C ALA A 67 -10.13 7.18 3.25
N GLY A 68 -11.40 7.56 3.35
CA GLY A 68 -11.85 8.95 3.36
C GLY A 68 -11.25 9.72 4.54
N ALA A 69 -11.45 9.21 5.76
CA ALA A 69 -10.84 9.75 6.98
C ALA A 69 -9.31 9.84 6.88
N ALA A 70 -8.65 8.80 6.33
CA ALA A 70 -7.20 8.83 6.13
C ALA A 70 -6.73 9.98 5.20
N ARG A 71 -7.47 10.24 4.12
CA ARG A 71 -7.19 11.34 3.19
C ARG A 71 -7.37 12.70 3.86
N GLU A 72 -8.46 12.88 4.62
CA GLU A 72 -8.69 14.13 5.36
C GLU A 72 -7.58 14.40 6.38
N PHE A 73 -7.19 13.36 7.12
CA PHE A 73 -6.14 13.45 8.11
C PHE A 73 -4.80 13.88 7.50
N LEU A 74 -4.38 13.21 6.43
CA LEU A 74 -3.11 13.49 5.76
C LEU A 74 -3.14 14.79 4.94
N GLY A 75 -4.31 15.20 4.43
CA GLY A 75 -4.49 16.49 3.78
C GLY A 75 -4.28 17.67 4.74
N ARG A 76 -4.58 17.50 6.03
CA ARG A 76 -4.31 18.50 7.09
C ARG A 76 -2.89 18.43 7.65
N SER A 77 -2.27 17.24 7.58
CA SER A 77 -0.99 16.93 8.20
C SER A 77 0.08 16.72 7.14
N CYS A 78 0.44 17.78 6.41
CA CYS A 78 1.44 17.68 5.35
C CYS A 78 2.83 17.43 5.96
N GLN A 79 3.32 16.20 5.83
CA GLN A 79 4.68 15.81 6.21
C GLN A 79 5.69 16.31 5.17
N ALA A 80 6.97 16.43 5.55
CA ALA A 80 8.02 16.90 4.64
C ALA A 80 8.28 15.97 3.43
N LYS A 81 7.68 14.78 3.41
CA LYS A 81 7.86 13.75 2.38
C LYS A 81 6.51 13.21 1.93
N THR A 82 6.47 12.58 0.76
CA THR A 82 5.22 12.09 0.17
C THR A 82 4.59 10.98 1.01
N SER A 83 3.31 11.18 1.36
CA SER A 83 2.42 10.18 1.94
C SER A 83 1.51 9.59 0.88
N PHE A 84 1.07 8.35 1.08
CA PHE A 84 0.23 7.61 0.14
C PHE A 84 -1.02 7.10 0.85
N VAL A 85 -2.18 7.18 0.20
CA VAL A 85 -3.40 6.51 0.65
C VAL A 85 -3.87 5.58 -0.45
N PHE A 86 -4.07 4.31 -0.10
CA PHE A 86 -4.62 3.27 -0.96
C PHE A 86 -6.03 2.94 -0.51
N GLY A 87 -7.05 3.44 -1.22
CA GLY A 87 -8.44 3.13 -0.93
C GLY A 87 -8.86 1.85 -1.66
N VAL A 88 -9.35 0.85 -0.93
CA VAL A 88 -9.81 -0.42 -1.51
C VAL A 88 -11.07 -0.17 -2.33
N ARG A 89 -11.02 -0.51 -3.62
CA ARG A 89 -12.19 -0.56 -4.51
C ARG A 89 -12.84 -1.94 -4.47
N THR A 90 -12.00 -2.96 -4.58
CA THR A 90 -12.44 -4.35 -4.68
C THR A 90 -11.44 -5.24 -3.95
N GLY A 91 -11.89 -6.02 -2.97
CA GLY A 91 -11.09 -7.11 -2.41
C GLY A 91 -11.00 -8.25 -3.42
N LEU A 92 -9.79 -8.71 -3.75
CA LEU A 92 -9.59 -9.86 -4.64
C LEU A 92 -9.77 -11.17 -3.89
N PHE A 93 -9.16 -11.27 -2.71
CA PHE A 93 -9.39 -12.34 -1.74
C PHE A 93 -8.80 -11.99 -0.37
N TYR A 94 -9.23 -12.74 0.64
CA TYR A 94 -8.63 -12.80 1.96
C TYR A 94 -8.51 -14.27 2.38
N ARG A 95 -7.44 -14.61 3.08
CA ARG A 95 -7.31 -15.88 3.80
C ARG A 95 -6.47 -15.70 5.04
N GLU A 96 -6.74 -16.56 6.00
CA GLU A 96 -5.87 -16.72 7.15
C GLU A 96 -4.59 -17.45 6.72
N VAL A 97 -3.44 -16.95 7.19
CA VAL A 97 -2.12 -17.52 6.95
C VAL A 97 -1.43 -17.70 8.28
N ARG A 98 -0.49 -18.65 8.35
CA ARG A 98 0.32 -18.81 9.56
C ARG A 98 1.27 -17.62 9.72
N GLY A 99 1.19 -16.97 10.88
CA GLY A 99 1.96 -15.77 11.20
C GLY A 99 1.26 -14.47 10.78
N GLY A 100 1.77 -13.34 11.28
CA GLY A 100 1.24 -12.01 10.93
C GLY A 100 1.79 -11.50 9.60
N THR A 101 1.05 -10.59 8.95
CA THR A 101 1.54 -9.82 7.80
C THR A 101 2.84 -9.12 8.20
N ASN A 102 3.91 -9.41 7.46
CA ASN A 102 5.22 -8.80 7.69
C ASN A 102 5.74 -8.02 6.48
N SER A 103 4.99 -8.02 5.37
CA SER A 103 5.24 -7.13 4.25
C SER A 103 3.93 -6.77 3.54
N VAL A 104 3.88 -5.56 3.00
CA VAL A 104 2.86 -5.12 2.05
C VAL A 104 3.56 -4.73 0.76
N SER A 105 3.13 -5.32 -0.36
CA SER A 105 3.67 -5.02 -1.69
C SER A 105 2.61 -4.35 -2.55
N VAL A 106 3.00 -3.26 -3.19
CA VAL A 106 2.12 -2.40 -3.98
C VAL A 106 2.62 -2.35 -5.41
N TYR A 107 1.68 -2.49 -6.34
CA TYR A 107 1.91 -2.56 -7.78
C TYR A 107 0.90 -1.67 -8.49
N TYR A 108 1.21 -1.25 -9.71
CA TYR A 108 0.25 -0.64 -10.61
C TYR A 108 0.12 -1.45 -11.89
N VAL A 109 -1.02 -1.33 -12.55
CA VAL A 109 -1.30 -1.94 -13.86
C VAL A 109 -1.42 -0.82 -14.89
N GLU A 110 -0.64 -0.89 -15.97
CA GLU A 110 -0.51 0.18 -16.97
C GLU A 110 -1.77 0.42 -17.81
N TYR A 111 -2.68 -0.56 -17.82
CA TYR A 111 -3.99 -0.46 -18.45
C TYR A 111 -5.07 -0.61 -17.39
N ALA A 112 -6.21 0.05 -17.57
CA ALA A 112 -7.37 -0.22 -16.72
C ALA A 112 -7.73 -1.69 -16.88
N PRO A 113 -7.56 -2.52 -15.83
CA PRO A 113 -7.72 -3.95 -15.96
C PRO A 113 -9.18 -4.22 -16.25
N ASP A 114 -9.45 -4.97 -17.31
CA ASP A 114 -10.80 -5.45 -17.56
C ASP A 114 -11.17 -6.52 -16.51
N PRO A 115 -12.45 -6.94 -16.42
CA PRO A 115 -12.84 -7.95 -15.45
C PRO A 115 -12.05 -9.28 -15.56
N ALA A 116 -11.58 -9.65 -16.75
CA ALA A 116 -10.77 -10.84 -16.95
C ALA A 116 -9.35 -10.65 -16.41
N ASP A 117 -8.74 -9.47 -16.61
CA ASP A 117 -7.45 -9.12 -16.02
C ASP A 117 -7.52 -9.12 -14.49
N VAL A 118 -8.57 -8.53 -13.91
CA VAL A 118 -8.79 -8.53 -12.45
C VAL A 118 -8.90 -9.97 -11.92
N GLN A 119 -9.66 -10.82 -12.61
CA GLN A 119 -9.80 -12.23 -12.24
C GLN A 119 -8.46 -12.98 -12.37
N GLU A 120 -7.66 -12.67 -13.37
CA GLU A 120 -6.35 -13.29 -13.57
C GLU A 120 -5.35 -12.85 -12.48
N ILE A 121 -5.35 -11.57 -12.10
CA ILE A 121 -4.57 -11.08 -10.95
C ILE A 121 -5.00 -11.80 -9.67
N ALA A 122 -6.31 -11.95 -9.43
CA ALA A 122 -6.84 -12.68 -8.28
C ALA A 122 -6.38 -14.16 -8.29
N ASN A 123 -6.49 -14.83 -9.45
CA ASN A 123 -6.07 -16.23 -9.63
C ASN A 123 -4.56 -16.42 -9.40
N LEU A 124 -3.74 -15.48 -9.85
CA LEU A 124 -2.30 -15.51 -9.63
C LEU A 124 -1.94 -15.33 -8.16
N THR A 125 -2.57 -14.35 -7.50
CA THR A 125 -2.28 -13.97 -6.12
C THR A 125 -2.82 -14.99 -5.10
N VAL A 126 -4.00 -15.58 -5.32
CA VAL A 126 -4.55 -16.60 -4.40
C VAL A 126 -3.70 -17.87 -4.34
N ARG A 127 -3.08 -18.26 -5.47
CA ARG A 127 -2.15 -19.40 -5.56
C ARG A 127 -0.83 -19.19 -4.80
N ARG A 128 -0.55 -17.96 -4.36
CA ARG A 128 0.67 -17.61 -3.63
C ARG A 128 0.47 -17.78 -2.15
N GLU A 129 0.66 -18.98 -1.61
CA GLU A 129 0.38 -19.37 -0.20
C GLU A 129 0.70 -18.34 0.91
N LYS A 130 1.72 -17.49 0.71
CA LYS A 130 2.15 -16.47 1.68
C LYS A 130 1.37 -15.16 1.61
N VAL A 131 0.61 -14.93 0.55
CA VAL A 131 -0.25 -13.75 0.42
C VAL A 131 -1.50 -13.97 1.26
N SER A 132 -1.74 -13.14 2.26
CA SER A 132 -2.93 -13.22 3.13
C SER A 132 -4.12 -12.50 2.51
N ALA A 133 -3.88 -11.38 1.85
CA ALA A 133 -4.91 -10.58 1.20
C ALA A 133 -4.37 -9.91 -0.05
N ALA A 134 -5.24 -9.70 -1.03
CA ALA A 134 -4.96 -8.82 -2.14
C ALA A 134 -6.20 -7.99 -2.47
N SER A 135 -5.98 -6.74 -2.86
CA SER A 135 -7.05 -5.79 -3.19
C SER A 135 -6.66 -4.94 -4.40
N LEU A 136 -7.66 -4.58 -5.20
CA LEU A 136 -7.58 -3.50 -6.17
C LEU A 136 -7.96 -2.18 -5.47
N CYS A 137 -7.13 -1.16 -5.64
CA CYS A 137 -7.18 0.09 -4.91
C CYS A 137 -7.05 1.30 -5.85
N THR A 138 -7.54 2.46 -5.39
CA THR A 138 -7.09 3.77 -5.87
C THR A 138 -5.95 4.29 -5.02
N MET A 139 -5.12 5.18 -5.57
CA MET A 139 -4.07 5.89 -4.84
C MET A 139 -4.29 7.39 -4.84
N SER A 140 -4.13 7.99 -3.66
CA SER A 140 -4.00 9.43 -3.47
C SER A 140 -2.65 9.73 -2.84
N THR A 141 -2.02 10.85 -3.21
CA THR A 141 -0.74 11.26 -2.63
C THR A 141 -0.85 12.63 -1.97
N PHE A 142 -0.08 12.79 -0.89
CA PHE A 142 -0.03 14.03 -0.12
C PHE A 142 1.44 14.41 0.04
N SER A 143 1.82 15.53 -0.56
CA SER A 143 3.20 15.97 -0.64
C SER A 143 3.25 17.50 -0.52
N PRO A 144 4.26 18.07 0.15
CA PRO A 144 4.44 19.52 0.22
C PRO A 144 4.80 20.09 -1.15
N GLU A 145 5.58 19.33 -1.92
CA GLU A 145 5.87 19.64 -3.32
C GLU A 145 4.99 18.75 -4.22
N PRO A 146 4.12 19.34 -5.05
CA PRO A 146 3.31 18.56 -5.97
C PRO A 146 4.21 17.87 -7.02
N ALA A 147 3.84 16.66 -7.41
CA ALA A 147 4.52 15.96 -8.49
C ALA A 147 4.48 16.79 -9.78
N ARG A 148 5.57 16.82 -10.54
CA ARG A 148 5.63 17.54 -11.83
C ARG A 148 4.64 16.99 -12.85
N PHE A 149 4.28 15.72 -12.70
CA PHE A 149 3.30 15.02 -13.52
C PHE A 149 2.39 14.21 -12.61
N GLU A 150 1.11 14.17 -12.95
CA GLU A 150 0.17 13.26 -12.31
C GLU A 150 0.57 11.81 -12.61
N PHE A 151 0.43 10.95 -11.61
CA PHE A 151 0.72 9.53 -11.79
C PHE A 151 -0.43 8.87 -12.54
N PRO A 152 -0.22 8.36 -13.77
CA PRO A 152 -1.30 7.98 -14.67
C PRO A 152 -2.06 6.71 -14.28
N TYR A 153 -1.54 5.93 -13.33
CA TYR A 153 -2.08 4.62 -12.95
C TYR A 153 -2.65 4.59 -11.52
N SER A 154 -3.01 5.77 -10.97
CA SER A 154 -3.57 5.90 -9.62
C SER A 154 -4.84 5.09 -9.40
N GLU A 155 -5.60 4.78 -10.45
CA GLU A 155 -6.86 4.04 -10.36
C GLU A 155 -6.70 2.50 -10.39
N ASN A 156 -5.49 2.00 -10.71
CA ASN A 156 -5.22 0.60 -11.02
C ASN A 156 -4.12 0.02 -10.11
N ILE A 157 -4.27 0.21 -8.80
CA ILE A 157 -3.27 -0.22 -7.82
C ILE A 157 -3.62 -1.59 -7.26
N VAL A 158 -2.67 -2.51 -7.24
CA VAL A 158 -2.81 -3.79 -6.54
C VAL A 158 -2.00 -3.73 -5.24
N VAL A 159 -2.66 -3.93 -4.11
CA VAL A 159 -2.03 -4.05 -2.80
C VAL A 159 -2.12 -5.51 -2.35
N ALA A 160 -0.98 -6.11 -1.99
CA ALA A 160 -0.89 -7.47 -1.49
C ALA A 160 -0.24 -7.50 -0.10
N GLU A 161 -0.96 -8.07 0.87
CA GLU A 161 -0.41 -8.39 2.19
C GLU A 161 0.29 -9.75 2.15
N VAL A 162 1.52 -9.83 2.68
CA VAL A 162 2.33 -11.05 2.69
C VAL A 162 2.73 -11.39 4.13
N ALA A 163 2.51 -12.64 4.53
CA ALA A 163 3.00 -13.22 5.77
C ALA A 163 4.02 -14.31 5.48
N SER A 164 5.20 -14.20 6.07
CA SER A 164 6.27 -15.16 5.84
C SER A 164 7.25 -15.16 7.02
N GLU A 165 7.56 -16.33 7.56
CA GLU A 165 8.62 -16.47 8.58
C GLU A 165 10.03 -16.23 8.02
N LYS A 166 10.19 -16.19 6.69
CA LYS A 166 11.46 -15.86 6.03
C LYS A 166 11.75 -14.37 6.07
N GLY A 167 13.04 -14.00 6.15
CA GLY A 167 13.47 -12.59 6.17
C GLY A 167 13.16 -11.79 4.91
N HIS A 168 13.32 -10.46 5.01
CA HIS A 168 12.95 -9.45 4.01
C HIS A 168 13.39 -9.79 2.57
N GLN A 169 14.66 -10.20 2.37
CA GLN A 169 15.18 -10.52 1.03
C GLN A 169 14.44 -11.69 0.37
N SER A 170 13.97 -12.66 1.15
CA SER A 170 13.19 -13.79 0.64
C SER A 170 11.78 -13.36 0.25
N VAL A 171 11.17 -12.46 1.02
CA VAL A 171 9.85 -11.89 0.72
C VAL A 171 9.91 -11.03 -0.54
N LYS A 172 10.93 -10.19 -0.67
CA LYS A 172 11.16 -9.40 -1.88
C LYS A 172 11.24 -10.28 -3.14
N LYS A 173 12.08 -11.33 -3.12
CA LYS A 173 12.19 -12.27 -4.25
C LYS A 173 10.86 -12.97 -4.58
N TYR A 174 10.08 -13.28 -3.55
CA TYR A 174 8.76 -13.88 -3.70
C TYR A 174 7.78 -12.94 -4.42
N CYS A 175 7.73 -11.68 -4.00
CA CYS A 175 6.93 -10.63 -4.60
C CYS A 175 7.36 -10.30 -6.04
N GLU A 176 8.67 -10.29 -6.32
CA GLU A 176 9.20 -10.14 -7.68
C GLU A 176 8.86 -11.33 -8.59
N GLN A 177 8.83 -12.54 -8.06
CA GLN A 177 8.39 -13.72 -8.83
C GLN A 177 6.91 -13.64 -9.17
N MET A 178 6.08 -13.18 -8.23
CA MET A 178 4.66 -12.93 -8.48
C MET A 178 4.47 -11.90 -9.60
N LEU A 179 5.23 -10.80 -9.58
CA LEU A 179 5.21 -9.78 -10.62
C LEU A 179 5.63 -10.34 -11.99
N ARG A 180 6.71 -11.12 -12.05
CA ARG A 180 7.16 -11.77 -13.30
C ARG A 180 6.10 -12.70 -13.87
N ASP A 181 5.42 -13.45 -13.03
CA ASP A 181 4.39 -14.39 -13.49
C ASP A 181 3.12 -13.68 -13.94
N ALA A 182 2.78 -12.52 -13.36
CA ALA A 182 1.73 -11.64 -13.88
C ALA A 182 2.07 -11.11 -15.28
N ASN A 183 3.29 -10.61 -15.47
CA ASN A 183 3.73 -10.08 -16.77
C ASN A 183 3.84 -11.16 -17.86
N ARG A 184 4.20 -12.39 -17.50
CA ARG A 184 4.18 -13.53 -18.43
C ARG A 184 2.77 -13.88 -18.93
N ARG A 185 1.73 -13.43 -18.23
CA ARG A 185 0.33 -13.59 -18.64
C ARG A 185 -0.24 -12.36 -19.34
N GLY A 186 0.59 -11.35 -19.62
CA GLY A 186 0.18 -10.17 -20.39
C GLY A 186 -0.40 -9.01 -19.57
N LEU A 187 -0.37 -9.08 -18.24
CA LEU A 187 -1.05 -8.11 -17.36
C LEU A 187 -0.37 -6.73 -17.26
N ALA A 188 0.82 -6.51 -17.85
CA ALA A 188 1.55 -5.23 -17.78
C ALA A 188 1.56 -4.58 -16.37
N MET A 189 1.95 -5.38 -15.38
CA MET A 189 1.98 -5.03 -13.97
C MET A 189 3.41 -4.62 -13.57
N THR A 190 3.53 -3.51 -12.86
CA THR A 190 4.82 -2.97 -12.43
C THR A 190 4.86 -2.76 -10.92
N GLY A 191 6.00 -3.10 -10.30
CA GLY A 191 6.22 -2.87 -8.87
C GLY A 191 6.35 -1.38 -8.57
N MET A 192 5.70 -0.93 -7.49
CA MET A 192 5.73 0.47 -7.07
C MET A 192 6.48 0.65 -5.76
N LEU A 193 5.96 0.01 -4.70
CA LEU A 193 6.40 0.18 -3.33
C LEU A 193 6.34 -1.17 -2.62
N SER A 194 7.40 -1.53 -1.91
CA SER A 194 7.39 -2.63 -0.95
C SER A 194 7.62 -2.07 0.45
N LEU A 195 6.70 -2.35 1.36
CA LEU A 195 6.79 -2.02 2.78
C LEU A 195 7.12 -3.30 3.54
N SER A 196 8.17 -3.25 4.33
CA SER A 196 8.56 -4.36 5.21
C SER A 196 8.37 -3.95 6.64
N ILE A 197 7.48 -4.66 7.32
CA ILE A 197 7.05 -4.33 8.66
C ILE A 197 8.17 -4.73 9.62
N LEU A 198 8.64 -3.73 10.36
CA LEU A 198 9.64 -3.88 11.40
C LEU A 198 9.00 -4.06 12.77
N ASP A 199 7.87 -3.40 13.01
CA ASP A 199 7.15 -3.47 14.28
C ASP A 199 5.65 -3.27 14.11
N ARG A 200 4.85 -3.89 14.99
CA ARG A 200 3.39 -3.69 15.08
C ARG A 200 3.10 -2.79 16.28
N LEU A 201 2.63 -1.59 15.99
CA LEU A 201 2.36 -0.55 16.99
C LEU A 201 0.93 -0.63 17.53
N LYS A 202 -0.04 -1.04 16.70
CA LYS A 202 -1.43 -1.26 17.06
C LYS A 202 -1.96 -2.51 16.37
N GLY A 203 -2.83 -3.24 17.04
CA GLY A 203 -3.37 -4.49 16.54
C GLY A 203 -4.83 -4.70 16.82
#